data_AF-A0A520B5A9-F1
#
_entry.id   AF-A0A520B5A9-F1
#
_cell.length_a   1.000
_cell.length_b   1.000
_cell.length_c   1.000
_cell.angle_alpha   90.00
_cell.angle_beta   90.00
_cell.angle_gamma   90.00
#
_symmetry.space_group_name_H-M   'P 1'
#
loop_
_entity.id
_entity.type
_entity.pdbx_description
1 polymer ?
#
loop_
_entity_poly.entity_id
_entity_poly.type
_entity_poly.pdbx_seq_one_letter_code
_entity_poly.pdbx_strand_id
1 'polypeptide(L)'
;SQVTLEYSDDNKPQRIDAIVISTQHDDFDEEATMLAKIKSDLISILIPRIKAKYPQYAHLFSDQITYHINPTGKFVIGGPHGDTGLTGRKIIVDTYGGKGAHGGGAFSGKDPSKVDRSAAYATRHIAKNLVAAGIADEILVQVSYAIGVAKPTSINVVTYGTSKVGLTDGEISKKVEAIFDMRPYFIEQRLKLRNPIYSETAAYGHMGRKPENVSKTFRTPNGEEKNVSVELFTWEKLDFVDKVKEAFSL
;
A
#
# COMPACT_ATOMS: atom_id res chain seq x y z
N SER A 1 12.65 -8.19 0.84
CA SER A 1 13.56 -7.18 1.41
C SER A 1 12.97 -6.63 2.70
N GLN A 2 13.80 -6.04 3.55
CA GLN A 2 13.41 -5.31 4.76
C GLN A 2 14.25 -4.03 4.84
N VAL A 3 13.66 -2.96 5.36
CA VAL A 3 14.34 -1.67 5.59
C VAL A 3 14.04 -1.23 7.02
N THR A 4 15.07 -0.92 7.77
CA THR A 4 14.98 -0.31 9.10
C THR A 4 15.24 1.19 8.95
N LEU A 5 14.32 2.01 9.45
CA LEU A 5 14.43 3.46 9.44
C LEU A 5 14.61 3.96 10.87
N GLU A 6 15.55 4.87 11.06
CA GLU A 6 15.67 5.66 12.29
C GLU A 6 14.66 6.83 12.23
N TYR A 7 13.96 7.06 13.34
CA TYR A 7 12.99 8.15 13.49
C TYR A 7 13.41 9.05 14.66
N SER A 8 13.19 10.36 14.51
CA SER A 8 13.27 11.31 15.63
C SER A 8 12.05 11.16 16.55
N ASP A 9 12.14 11.76 17.74
CA ASP A 9 11.02 11.84 18.70
C ASP A 9 9.78 12.52 18.10
N ASP A 10 9.97 13.43 17.14
CA ASP A 10 8.89 14.10 16.39
C ASP A 10 8.33 13.25 15.22
N ASN A 11 8.58 11.94 15.22
CA ASN A 11 8.09 10.98 14.21
C ASN A 11 8.51 11.36 12.78
N LYS A 12 9.74 11.89 12.61
CA LYS A 12 10.34 12.17 11.28
C LYS A 12 11.44 11.16 10.95
N PRO A 13 11.40 10.51 9.77
CA PRO A 13 12.46 9.58 9.37
C PRO A 13 13.77 10.36 9.13
N GLN A 14 14.86 9.89 9.72
CA GLN A 14 16.18 10.55 9.67
C GLN A 14 17.12 9.88 8.68
N ARG A 15 17.25 8.56 8.74
CA ARG A 15 18.11 7.76 7.86
C ARG A 15 17.64 6.31 7.78
N ILE A 16 18.13 5.60 6.77
CA ILE A 16 18.11 4.14 6.74
C ILE A 16 19.24 3.62 7.63
N ASP A 17 18.89 2.75 8.57
CA ASP A 17 19.85 2.11 9.46
C ASP A 17 20.33 0.77 8.91
N ALA A 18 19.40 -0.06 8.42
CA ALA A 18 19.72 -1.36 7.88
C ALA A 18 18.85 -1.69 6.65
N ILE A 19 19.48 -2.39 5.70
CA ILE A 19 18.81 -2.95 4.53
C ILE A 19 19.10 -4.45 4.48
N VAL A 20 18.03 -5.25 4.49
CA VAL A 20 18.11 -6.70 4.27
C VAL A 20 17.54 -7.05 2.90
N ILE A 21 18.35 -7.74 2.09
CA ILE A 21 17.91 -8.27 0.80
C ILE A 21 18.32 -9.73 0.72
N SER A 22 17.32 -10.60 0.64
CA SER A 22 17.48 -11.99 0.20
C SER A 22 16.89 -12.09 -1.19
N THR A 23 17.71 -12.44 -2.17
CA THR A 23 17.29 -12.67 -3.55
C THR A 23 17.68 -14.08 -3.98
N GLN A 24 16.75 -14.77 -4.63
CA GLN A 24 17.05 -16.03 -5.30
C GLN A 24 18.00 -15.75 -6.48
N HIS A 25 18.90 -16.68 -6.77
CA HIS A 25 19.87 -16.57 -7.86
C HIS A 25 20.23 -17.94 -8.44
N ASP A 26 20.82 -17.97 -9.64
CA ASP A 26 21.37 -19.19 -10.23
C ASP A 26 22.60 -19.68 -9.43
N ASP A 27 22.92 -20.96 -9.52
CA ASP A 27 24.15 -21.53 -8.94
C ASP A 27 25.32 -21.35 -9.92
N PHE A 28 25.75 -20.10 -10.10
CA PHE A 28 26.65 -19.71 -11.17
C PHE A 28 28.14 -19.73 -10.78
N ASP A 29 28.46 -19.87 -9.49
CA ASP A 29 29.84 -19.85 -8.97
C ASP A 29 29.91 -20.48 -7.56
N GLU A 30 31.08 -20.46 -6.95
CA GLU A 30 31.28 -20.75 -5.53
C GLU A 30 30.59 -19.72 -4.63
N GLU A 31 30.14 -20.15 -3.45
CA GLU A 31 29.29 -19.34 -2.56
C GLU A 31 29.87 -17.94 -2.27
N ALA A 32 31.15 -17.88 -1.90
CA ALA A 32 31.81 -16.62 -1.57
C ALA A 32 31.81 -15.63 -2.76
N THR A 33 32.07 -16.14 -3.97
CA THR A 33 32.08 -15.34 -5.19
C THR A 33 30.67 -14.85 -5.55
N MET A 34 29.67 -15.73 -5.45
CA MET A 34 28.27 -15.37 -5.70
C MET A 34 27.79 -14.27 -4.73
N LEU A 35 28.02 -14.45 -3.43
CA LEU A 35 27.62 -13.48 -2.40
C LEU A 35 28.31 -12.13 -2.62
N ALA A 36 29.60 -12.13 -2.95
CA ALA A 36 30.34 -10.91 -3.26
C ALA A 36 29.78 -10.19 -4.49
N LYS A 37 29.46 -10.93 -5.57
CA LYS A 37 28.88 -10.38 -6.80
C LYS A 37 27.49 -9.79 -6.55
N ILE A 38 26.61 -10.53 -5.89
CA ILE A 38 25.24 -10.08 -5.57
C ILE A 38 25.30 -8.83 -4.68
N LYS A 39 26.17 -8.81 -3.66
CA LYS A 39 26.38 -7.63 -2.81
C LYS A 39 26.86 -6.42 -3.62
N SER A 40 27.85 -6.61 -4.48
CA SER A 40 28.35 -5.56 -5.36
C SER A 40 27.25 -5.01 -6.27
N ASP A 41 26.45 -5.88 -6.90
CA ASP A 41 25.38 -5.47 -7.82
C ASP A 41 24.25 -4.73 -7.10
N LEU A 42 23.87 -5.18 -5.91
CA LEU A 42 22.85 -4.48 -5.13
C LEU A 42 23.31 -3.07 -4.77
N ILE A 43 24.55 -2.91 -4.30
CA ILE A 43 25.09 -1.61 -3.88
C ILE A 43 25.36 -0.69 -5.08
N SER A 44 25.96 -1.21 -6.16
CA SER A 44 26.40 -0.40 -7.30
C SER A 44 25.35 -0.21 -8.39
N ILE A 45 24.31 -1.05 -8.43
CA ILE A 45 23.26 -1.00 -9.48
C ILE A 45 21.89 -0.72 -8.85
N LEU A 46 21.43 -1.56 -7.93
CA LEU A 46 20.06 -1.45 -7.41
C LEU A 46 19.86 -0.18 -6.58
N ILE A 47 20.74 0.08 -5.60
CA ILE A 47 20.61 1.25 -4.71
C ILE A 47 20.63 2.57 -5.51
N PRO A 48 21.55 2.79 -6.47
CA PRO A 48 21.52 3.97 -7.34
C PRO A 48 20.22 4.09 -8.14
N ARG A 49 19.68 3.00 -8.69
CA ARG A 49 18.40 3.01 -9.40
C ARG A 49 17.24 3.40 -8.47
N ILE A 50 17.24 2.95 -7.22
CA ILE A 50 16.23 3.34 -6.22
C ILE A 50 16.33 4.83 -5.91
N LYS A 51 17.54 5.34 -5.63
CA LYS A 51 17.77 6.78 -5.38
C LYS A 51 17.35 7.64 -6.57
N ALA A 52 17.63 7.21 -7.79
CA ALA A 52 17.21 7.90 -9.01
C ALA A 52 15.70 7.87 -9.22
N LYS A 53 15.03 6.74 -8.91
CA LYS A 53 13.58 6.60 -9.02
C LYS A 53 12.82 7.40 -7.95
N TYR A 54 13.39 7.53 -6.75
CA TYR A 54 12.77 8.21 -5.62
C TYR A 54 13.72 9.25 -5.00
N PRO A 55 14.02 10.34 -5.73
CA PRO A 55 14.99 11.34 -5.28
C PRO A 55 14.59 12.00 -3.96
N GLN A 56 13.27 12.09 -3.67
CA GLN A 56 12.77 12.65 -2.42
C GLN A 56 13.23 11.86 -1.18
N TYR A 57 13.61 10.58 -1.32
CA TYR A 57 14.12 9.75 -0.22
C TYR A 57 15.63 9.56 -0.27
N ALA A 58 16.33 10.17 -1.25
CA ALA A 58 17.77 9.99 -1.40
C ALA A 58 18.56 10.45 -0.16
N HIS A 59 18.04 11.43 0.57
CA HIS A 59 18.61 11.95 1.82
C HIS A 59 18.65 10.91 2.95
N LEU A 60 17.79 9.88 2.91
CA LEU A 60 17.79 8.80 3.90
C LEU A 60 18.93 7.80 3.66
N PHE A 61 19.54 7.80 2.47
CA PHE A 61 20.66 6.93 2.13
C PHE A 61 21.99 7.54 2.58
N SER A 62 22.36 7.29 3.83
CA SER A 62 23.64 7.70 4.41
C SER A 62 24.76 6.67 4.17
N ASP A 63 26.00 7.03 4.52
CA ASP A 63 27.15 6.12 4.49
C ASP A 63 27.15 5.11 5.66
N GLN A 64 26.19 5.21 6.59
CA GLN A 64 26.09 4.39 7.80
C GLN A 64 25.02 3.29 7.70
N ILE A 65 24.78 2.76 6.50
CA ILE A 65 23.79 1.69 6.29
C ILE A 65 24.45 0.32 6.51
N THR A 66 23.86 -0.49 7.39
CA THR A 66 24.21 -1.90 7.51
C THR A 66 23.50 -2.71 6.44
N TYR A 67 24.27 -3.35 5.54
CA TYR A 67 23.73 -4.19 4.47
C TYR A 67 23.82 -5.68 4.82
N HIS A 68 22.66 -6.33 4.94
CA HIS A 68 22.53 -7.78 5.08
C HIS A 68 22.05 -8.38 3.76
N ILE A 69 22.98 -8.90 2.96
CA ILE A 69 22.70 -9.40 1.61
C ILE A 69 22.89 -10.91 1.60
N ASN A 70 21.82 -11.64 1.30
CA ASN A 70 21.73 -13.09 1.39
C ASN A 70 22.41 -13.63 2.67
N PRO A 71 21.98 -13.17 3.87
CA PRO A 71 22.72 -13.42 5.13
C PRO A 71 22.76 -14.90 5.53
N THR A 72 21.94 -15.75 4.92
CA THR A 72 21.90 -17.20 5.15
C THR A 72 22.80 -18.00 4.19
N GLY A 73 23.57 -17.32 3.32
CA GLY A 73 24.39 -17.95 2.28
C GLY A 73 23.66 -18.10 0.94
N LYS A 74 23.92 -19.19 0.21
CA LYS A 74 23.29 -19.45 -1.11
C LYS A 74 21.77 -19.46 -1.01
N PHE A 75 21.11 -18.89 -2.02
CA PHE A 75 19.65 -18.96 -2.19
C PHE A 75 19.29 -19.38 -3.62
N VAL A 76 19.60 -20.63 -3.96
CA VAL A 76 19.37 -21.19 -5.31
C VAL A 76 17.95 -21.75 -5.45
N ILE A 77 17.50 -22.50 -4.44
CA ILE A 77 16.18 -23.11 -4.41
C ILE A 77 15.19 -22.16 -3.75
N GLY A 78 14.05 -21.91 -4.41
CA GLY A 78 13.04 -20.98 -3.94
C GLY A 78 11.68 -21.19 -4.61
N GLY A 79 10.81 -20.21 -4.48
CA GLY A 79 9.43 -20.30 -4.97
C GLY A 79 8.62 -21.41 -4.27
N PRO A 80 7.54 -21.90 -4.91
CA PRO A 80 6.66 -22.91 -4.32
C PRO A 80 7.33 -24.24 -3.97
N HIS A 81 8.49 -24.53 -4.58
CA HIS A 81 9.27 -25.72 -4.26
C HIS A 81 9.96 -25.61 -2.90
N GLY A 82 10.42 -24.41 -2.54
CA GLY A 82 11.04 -24.14 -1.24
C GLY A 82 10.01 -23.95 -0.12
N ASP A 83 8.95 -23.17 -0.39
CA ASP A 83 7.94 -22.81 0.62
C ASP A 83 6.52 -22.82 0.05
N THR A 84 5.57 -23.39 0.78
CA THR A 84 4.15 -23.34 0.40
C THR A 84 3.59 -21.92 0.57
N GLY A 85 3.14 -21.33 -0.54
CA GLY A 85 2.45 -20.04 -0.56
C GLY A 85 0.92 -20.20 -0.45
N LEU A 86 0.27 -19.31 0.31
CA LEU A 86 -1.19 -19.23 0.38
C LEU A 86 -1.65 -17.77 0.20
N THR A 87 -2.79 -17.60 -0.48
CA THR A 87 -3.47 -16.31 -0.62
C THR A 87 -3.76 -15.69 0.75
N GLY A 88 -3.50 -14.40 0.91
CA GLY A 88 -3.79 -13.68 2.16
C GLY A 88 -2.77 -13.90 3.29
N ARG A 89 -1.57 -14.41 2.99
CA ARG A 89 -0.48 -14.55 3.98
C ARG A 89 0.56 -13.43 3.92
N LYS A 90 0.21 -12.29 3.32
CA LYS A 90 1.04 -11.08 3.17
C LYS A 90 0.28 -9.77 3.41
N ILE A 91 -0.80 -9.81 4.19
CA ILE A 91 -1.72 -8.67 4.40
C ILE A 91 -1.06 -7.39 4.94
N ILE A 92 0.01 -7.51 5.74
CA ILE A 92 0.76 -6.34 6.23
C ILE A 92 1.68 -5.76 5.14
N VAL A 93 2.22 -6.60 4.27
CA VAL A 93 2.97 -6.17 3.08
C VAL A 93 2.04 -5.52 2.06
N ASP A 94 0.81 -6.02 1.93
CA ASP A 94 -0.21 -5.47 1.04
C ASP A 94 -0.68 -4.06 1.44
N THR A 95 -0.52 -3.71 2.72
CA THR A 95 -1.06 -2.47 3.31
C THR A 95 0.02 -1.46 3.70
N TYR A 96 0.32 -1.32 4.99
CA TYR A 96 1.06 -0.18 5.55
C TYR A 96 2.38 -0.60 6.22
N GLY A 97 2.85 -1.83 5.97
CA GLY A 97 4.15 -2.29 6.47
C GLY A 97 4.29 -2.27 8.00
N GLY A 98 3.16 -2.34 8.72
CA GLY A 98 3.11 -2.31 10.19
C GLY A 98 2.93 -0.92 10.81
N LYS A 99 3.02 0.18 10.03
CA LYS A 99 2.76 1.54 10.54
C LYS A 99 1.27 1.82 10.74
N GLY A 100 0.40 1.22 9.92
CA GLY A 100 -1.05 1.34 10.03
C GLY A 100 -1.71 0.13 10.69
N ALA A 101 -2.92 0.31 11.22
CA ALA A 101 -3.72 -0.79 11.77
C ALA A 101 -4.25 -1.72 10.67
N HIS A 102 -4.58 -2.96 11.04
CA HIS A 102 -5.11 -3.97 10.12
C HIS A 102 -6.30 -4.73 10.73
N GLY A 103 -7.40 -4.88 9.98
CA GLY A 103 -8.63 -5.56 10.45
C GLY A 103 -8.63 -7.08 10.31
N GLY A 104 -7.62 -7.65 9.65
CA GLY A 104 -7.40 -9.10 9.50
C GLY A 104 -7.83 -9.69 8.16
N GLY A 105 -8.73 -9.02 7.44
CA GLY A 105 -9.20 -9.48 6.12
C GLY A 105 -8.13 -9.40 5.02
N ALA A 106 -7.93 -10.49 4.27
CA ALA A 106 -7.10 -10.49 3.06
C ALA A 106 -7.79 -9.84 1.87
N PHE A 107 -7.02 -9.39 0.86
CA PHE A 107 -7.55 -8.76 -0.34
C PHE A 107 -7.69 -9.71 -1.53
N SER A 108 -6.60 -10.31 -2.01
CA SER A 108 -6.55 -11.13 -3.24
C SER A 108 -7.57 -12.28 -3.24
N GLY A 109 -8.16 -12.55 -4.42
CA GLY A 109 -9.20 -13.57 -4.60
C GLY A 109 -10.64 -13.16 -4.24
N LYS A 110 -10.87 -11.95 -3.73
CA LYS A 110 -12.20 -11.45 -3.35
C LYS A 110 -12.76 -10.47 -4.39
N ASP A 111 -14.03 -10.61 -4.74
CA ASP A 111 -14.75 -9.59 -5.52
C ASP A 111 -15.06 -8.35 -4.65
N PRO A 112 -15.43 -7.19 -5.23
CA PRO A 112 -15.54 -5.96 -4.45
C PRO A 112 -16.76 -5.87 -3.53
N SER A 113 -17.68 -6.85 -3.57
CA SER A 113 -18.75 -6.96 -2.57
C SER A 113 -18.21 -7.35 -1.19
N LYS A 114 -16.97 -7.89 -1.12
CA LYS A 114 -16.33 -8.26 0.14
C LYS A 114 -15.67 -7.02 0.76
N VAL A 115 -16.28 -6.54 1.84
CA VAL A 115 -15.86 -5.33 2.56
C VAL A 115 -14.41 -5.38 3.05
N ASP A 116 -13.86 -6.57 3.29
CA ASP A 116 -12.44 -6.75 3.60
C ASP A 116 -11.52 -6.05 2.58
N ARG A 117 -11.90 -6.04 1.30
CA ARG A 117 -11.17 -5.33 0.23
C ARG A 117 -11.75 -3.94 0.01
N SER A 118 -13.04 -3.84 -0.29
CA SER A 118 -13.63 -2.58 -0.75
C SER A 118 -13.63 -1.50 0.33
N ALA A 119 -13.92 -1.86 1.59
CA ALA A 119 -13.88 -0.90 2.69
C ALA A 119 -12.44 -0.53 3.09
N ALA A 120 -11.48 -1.45 2.96
CA ALA A 120 -10.06 -1.13 3.14
C ALA A 120 -9.56 -0.12 2.08
N TYR A 121 -9.99 -0.26 0.83
CA TYR A 121 -9.70 0.72 -0.22
C TYR A 121 -10.40 2.05 0.05
N ALA A 122 -11.66 2.02 0.48
CA ALA A 122 -12.41 3.21 0.81
C ALA A 122 -11.80 4.01 1.98
N THR A 123 -11.36 3.33 3.04
CA THR A 123 -10.69 3.99 4.18
C THR A 123 -9.34 4.59 3.77
N ARG A 124 -8.57 3.93 2.90
CA ARG A 124 -7.39 4.53 2.27
C ARG A 124 -7.73 5.80 1.50
N HIS A 125 -8.76 5.75 0.65
CA HIS A 125 -9.23 6.89 -0.13
C HIS A 125 -9.61 8.07 0.77
N ILE A 126 -10.36 7.81 1.84
CA ILE A 126 -10.74 8.82 2.83
C ILE A 126 -9.50 9.43 3.49
N ALA A 127 -8.66 8.60 4.13
CA ALA A 127 -7.48 9.09 4.87
C ALA A 127 -6.58 9.93 3.96
N LYS A 128 -6.34 9.48 2.73
CA LYS A 128 -5.51 10.19 1.75
C LYS A 128 -6.10 11.55 1.37
N ASN A 129 -7.41 11.63 1.14
CA ASN A 129 -8.07 12.90 0.81
C ASN A 129 -8.12 13.87 1.99
N LEU A 130 -8.33 13.37 3.22
CA LEU A 130 -8.30 14.20 4.43
C LEU A 130 -6.90 14.82 4.66
N VAL A 131 -5.83 14.02 4.56
CA VAL A 131 -4.45 14.53 4.67
C VAL A 131 -4.15 15.54 3.56
N ALA A 132 -4.51 15.24 2.31
CA ALA A 132 -4.28 16.15 1.19
C ALA A 132 -5.10 17.45 1.27
N ALA A 133 -6.27 17.41 1.91
CA ALA A 133 -7.08 18.60 2.19
C ALA A 133 -6.53 19.46 3.32
N GLY A 134 -5.52 18.97 4.06
CA GLY A 134 -4.89 19.69 5.16
C GLY A 134 -5.60 19.49 6.50
N ILE A 135 -6.41 18.45 6.67
CA ILE A 135 -7.10 18.17 7.93
C ILE A 135 -6.12 17.79 9.05
N ALA A 136 -5.14 16.95 8.74
CA ALA A 136 -4.06 16.54 9.65
C ALA A 136 -2.84 16.03 8.87
N ASP A 137 -1.69 15.86 9.53
CA ASP A 137 -0.49 15.26 8.91
C ASP A 137 -0.52 13.73 8.88
N GLU A 138 -1.17 13.11 9.86
CA GLU A 138 -1.32 11.65 9.99
C GLU A 138 -2.77 11.31 10.36
N ILE A 139 -3.40 10.39 9.61
CA ILE A 139 -4.79 10.00 9.85
C ILE A 139 -4.94 8.48 9.70
N LEU A 140 -5.53 7.85 10.70
CA LEU A 140 -6.10 6.51 10.63
C LEU A 140 -7.62 6.60 10.50
N VAL A 141 -8.19 5.87 9.53
CA VAL A 141 -9.64 5.68 9.41
C VAL A 141 -9.94 4.21 9.60
N GLN A 142 -10.82 3.90 10.55
CA GLN A 142 -11.31 2.56 10.84
C GLN A 142 -12.80 2.47 10.53
N VAL A 143 -13.23 1.34 9.98
CA VAL A 143 -14.63 1.04 9.69
C VAL A 143 -14.94 -0.39 10.10
N SER A 144 -16.18 -0.64 10.56
CA SER A 144 -16.67 -1.99 10.87
C SER A 144 -18.06 -2.23 10.27
N TYR A 145 -18.39 -3.50 10.02
CA TYR A 145 -19.69 -3.91 9.46
C TYR A 145 -20.23 -5.12 10.21
N ALA A 146 -21.56 -5.18 10.34
CA ALA A 146 -22.28 -6.40 10.69
C ALA A 146 -22.69 -7.15 9.41
N ILE A 147 -22.61 -8.49 9.44
CA ILE A 147 -23.01 -9.32 8.29
C ILE A 147 -24.47 -9.05 7.91
N GLY A 148 -24.73 -8.83 6.62
CA GLY A 148 -26.06 -8.51 6.10
C GLY A 148 -26.53 -7.06 6.32
N VAL A 149 -25.75 -6.21 7.00
CA VAL A 149 -26.09 -4.80 7.25
C VAL A 149 -25.28 -3.91 6.32
N ALA A 150 -25.98 -3.12 5.49
CA ALA A 150 -25.33 -2.26 4.50
C ALA A 150 -24.58 -1.07 5.12
N LYS A 151 -25.14 -0.47 6.18
CA LYS A 151 -24.50 0.65 6.88
C LYS A 151 -23.36 0.13 7.77
N PRO A 152 -22.22 0.84 7.85
CA PRO A 152 -21.20 0.52 8.84
C PRO A 152 -21.76 0.54 10.26
N THR A 153 -21.26 -0.35 11.11
CA THR A 153 -21.54 -0.31 12.57
C THR A 153 -20.73 0.79 13.25
N SER A 154 -19.57 1.15 12.71
CA SER A 154 -18.79 2.30 13.15
C SER A 154 -17.94 2.87 12.03
N ILE A 155 -17.69 4.19 12.10
CA ILE A 155 -16.58 4.87 11.45
C ILE A 155 -15.82 5.61 12.56
N ASN A 156 -14.51 5.40 12.63
CA ASN A 156 -13.65 6.05 13.60
C ASN A 156 -12.46 6.70 12.89
N VAL A 157 -12.08 7.88 13.35
CA VAL A 157 -10.94 8.65 12.84
C VAL A 157 -9.97 8.88 14.00
N VAL A 158 -8.67 8.76 13.74
CA VAL A 158 -7.62 9.11 14.71
C VAL A 158 -6.57 9.96 14.01
N THR A 159 -6.33 11.17 14.51
CA THR A 159 -5.35 12.12 13.91
C THR A 159 -3.98 12.09 14.58
N TYR A 160 -3.82 11.28 15.63
CA TYR A 160 -2.57 11.17 16.42
C TYR A 160 -2.04 12.53 16.91
N GLY A 161 -2.94 13.47 17.22
CA GLY A 161 -2.57 14.81 17.67
C GLY A 161 -2.05 15.74 16.57
N THR A 162 -2.13 15.35 15.30
CA THR A 162 -1.66 16.15 14.15
C THR A 162 -2.77 16.94 13.46
N SER A 163 -3.97 16.99 14.05
CA SER A 163 -5.10 17.75 13.54
C SER A 163 -4.75 19.24 13.38
N LYS A 164 -5.09 19.81 12.23
CA LYS A 164 -4.91 21.24 11.90
C LYS A 164 -6.23 22.00 11.92
N VAL A 165 -7.31 21.31 12.24
CA VAL A 165 -8.65 21.87 12.42
C VAL A 165 -8.99 21.87 13.90
N GLY A 166 -9.72 22.89 14.36
CA GLY A 166 -10.18 22.98 15.76
C GLY A 166 -11.30 22.00 16.12
N LEU A 167 -11.26 20.78 15.59
CA LEU A 167 -12.26 19.72 15.77
C LEU A 167 -11.60 18.51 16.42
N THR A 168 -12.36 17.82 17.26
CA THR A 168 -11.99 16.52 17.82
C THR A 168 -12.04 15.42 16.76
N ASP A 169 -11.31 14.34 16.99
CA ASP A 169 -11.33 13.14 16.14
C ASP A 169 -12.76 12.59 15.92
N GLY A 170 -13.63 12.68 16.93
CA GLY A 170 -15.03 12.29 16.84
C GLY A 170 -15.85 13.20 15.91
N GLU A 171 -15.64 14.52 15.96
CA GLU A 171 -16.30 15.48 15.06
C GLU A 171 -15.81 15.34 13.61
N ILE A 172 -14.51 15.09 13.43
CA ILE A 172 -13.93 14.76 12.12
C ILE A 172 -14.60 13.48 11.59
N SER A 173 -14.75 12.44 12.41
CA SER A 173 -15.43 11.20 12.03
C SER A 173 -16.87 11.44 11.58
N LYS A 174 -17.63 12.31 12.27
CA LYS A 174 -19.00 12.66 11.88
C LYS A 174 -19.08 13.39 10.54
N LYS A 175 -18.11 14.27 10.24
CA LYS A 175 -18.02 14.88 8.90
C LYS A 175 -17.66 13.84 7.83
N VAL A 176 -16.76 12.89 8.13
CA VAL A 176 -16.43 11.79 7.21
C VAL A 176 -17.65 10.94 6.87
N GLU A 177 -18.47 10.58 7.87
CA GLU A 177 -19.74 9.84 7.68
C GLU A 177 -20.67 10.55 6.68
N ALA A 178 -20.69 11.90 6.67
CA ALA A 178 -21.54 12.68 5.79
C ALA A 178 -20.98 12.82 4.36
N ILE A 179 -19.65 12.93 4.21
CA ILE A 179 -18.99 13.14 2.92
C ILE A 179 -18.85 11.83 2.13
N PHE A 180 -18.55 10.73 2.83
CA PHE A 180 -18.21 9.45 2.23
C PHE A 180 -19.26 8.39 2.55
N ASP A 181 -20.08 8.05 1.56
CA ASP A 181 -20.97 6.90 1.70
C ASP A 181 -20.14 5.61 1.77
N MET A 182 -20.25 4.92 2.90
CA MET A 182 -19.50 3.71 3.22
C MET A 182 -20.36 2.44 3.09
N ARG A 183 -21.55 2.51 2.50
CA ARG A 183 -22.31 1.30 2.14
C ARG A 183 -21.61 0.59 0.97
N PRO A 184 -21.51 -0.76 0.95
CA PRO A 184 -20.73 -1.50 -0.05
C PRO A 184 -21.02 -1.10 -1.50
N TYR A 185 -22.29 -0.96 -1.86
CA TYR A 185 -22.71 -0.53 -3.20
C TYR A 185 -22.10 0.83 -3.59
N PHE A 186 -22.15 1.82 -2.71
CA PHE A 186 -21.65 3.17 -3.01
C PHE A 186 -20.13 3.23 -3.04
N ILE A 187 -19.45 2.39 -2.26
CA ILE A 187 -18.00 2.21 -2.36
C ILE A 187 -17.64 1.67 -3.75
N GLU A 188 -18.31 0.61 -4.20
CA GLU A 188 -18.06 0.00 -5.51
C GLU A 188 -18.25 1.00 -6.65
N GLN A 189 -19.31 1.81 -6.59
CA GLN A 189 -19.60 2.83 -7.60
C GLN A 189 -18.57 3.96 -7.56
N ARG A 190 -18.32 4.57 -6.39
CA ARG A 190 -17.37 5.68 -6.22
C ARG A 190 -15.98 5.32 -6.73
N LEU A 191 -15.51 4.12 -6.39
CA LEU A 191 -14.17 3.65 -6.73
C LEU A 191 -14.13 2.82 -8.01
N LYS A 192 -15.25 2.68 -8.74
CA LYS A 192 -15.35 1.91 -9.99
C LYS A 192 -14.78 0.49 -9.88
N LEU A 193 -15.08 -0.20 -8.78
CA LEU A 193 -14.42 -1.47 -8.44
C LEU A 193 -14.86 -2.66 -9.30
N ARG A 194 -15.95 -2.53 -10.07
CA ARG A 194 -16.41 -3.57 -11.00
C ARG A 194 -15.65 -3.53 -12.34
N ASN A 195 -14.32 -3.53 -12.26
CA ASN A 195 -13.40 -3.54 -13.40
C ASN A 195 -12.26 -4.55 -13.16
N PRO A 196 -11.62 -5.08 -14.22
CA PRO A 196 -10.54 -6.08 -14.08
C PRO A 196 -9.18 -5.44 -13.74
N ILE A 197 -9.08 -4.87 -12.53
CA ILE A 197 -7.97 -3.98 -12.09
C ILE A 197 -7.09 -4.55 -10.96
N TYR A 198 -7.27 -5.82 -10.59
CA TYR A 198 -6.73 -6.36 -9.33
C TYR A 198 -5.44 -7.16 -9.47
N SER A 199 -5.04 -7.60 -10.66
CA SER A 199 -3.82 -8.39 -10.82
C SER A 199 -2.59 -7.56 -10.45
N GLU A 200 -2.62 -6.28 -10.78
CA GLU A 200 -1.56 -5.33 -10.50
C GLU A 200 -1.38 -5.12 -9.00
N THR A 201 -2.43 -5.28 -8.18
CA THR A 201 -2.36 -5.08 -6.72
C THR A 201 -1.73 -6.27 -5.98
N ALA A 202 -1.68 -7.46 -6.59
CA ALA A 202 -1.31 -8.70 -5.92
C ALA A 202 0.18 -8.81 -5.52
N ALA A 203 1.00 -7.82 -5.90
CA ALA A 203 2.38 -7.67 -5.47
C ALA A 203 2.73 -6.18 -5.33
N TYR A 204 3.76 -5.89 -4.52
CA TYR A 204 4.29 -4.55 -4.29
C TYR A 204 3.30 -3.55 -3.63
N GLY A 205 2.31 -4.08 -2.91
CA GLY A 205 1.35 -3.28 -2.13
C GLY A 205 0.14 -2.80 -2.93
N HIS A 206 -0.99 -2.72 -2.23
CA HIS A 206 -2.24 -2.20 -2.75
C HIS A 206 -2.34 -0.67 -2.62
N MET A 207 -1.58 -0.08 -1.70
CA MET A 207 -1.64 1.33 -1.33
C MET A 207 -0.37 2.08 -1.77
N GLY A 208 -0.48 3.39 -1.97
CA GLY A 208 0.65 4.28 -2.29
C GLY A 208 1.10 4.28 -3.75
N ARG A 209 0.35 3.63 -4.65
CA ARG A 209 0.64 3.59 -6.09
C ARG A 209 -0.15 4.65 -6.85
N LYS A 210 0.40 5.14 -7.96
CA LYS A 210 -0.23 6.20 -8.75
C LYS A 210 -1.46 5.64 -9.48
N PRO A 211 -2.63 6.31 -9.41
CA PRO A 211 -3.74 6.00 -10.30
C PRO A 211 -3.36 6.24 -11.75
N GLU A 212 -3.73 5.32 -12.64
CA GLU A 212 -3.40 5.40 -14.06
C GLU A 212 -4.46 4.74 -14.95
N ASN A 213 -4.68 5.29 -16.13
CA ASN A 213 -5.52 4.67 -17.15
C ASN A 213 -4.64 3.80 -18.05
N VAL A 214 -5.04 2.54 -18.21
CA VAL A 214 -4.33 1.57 -19.03
C VAL A 214 -5.29 0.82 -19.94
N SER A 215 -4.81 0.38 -21.09
CA SER A 215 -5.52 -0.58 -21.94
C SER A 215 -5.04 -1.99 -21.59
N LYS A 216 -5.98 -2.89 -21.31
CA LYS A 216 -5.70 -4.31 -21.01
C LYS A 216 -6.33 -5.21 -22.05
N THR A 217 -5.56 -6.14 -22.57
CA THR A 217 -6.03 -7.19 -23.48
C THR A 217 -6.30 -8.46 -22.67
N PHE A 218 -7.53 -8.95 -22.74
CA PHE A 218 -7.94 -10.22 -22.16
C PHE A 218 -8.16 -11.23 -23.27
N ARG A 219 -7.53 -12.41 -23.16
CA ARG A 219 -7.65 -13.48 -24.14
C ARG A 219 -8.46 -14.63 -23.54
N THR A 220 -9.50 -15.08 -24.24
CA THR A 220 -10.28 -16.27 -23.85
C THR A 220 -9.50 -17.54 -24.23
N PRO A 221 -9.84 -18.71 -23.64
CA PRO A 221 -9.22 -19.98 -24.03
C PRO A 221 -9.37 -20.32 -25.52
N ASN A 222 -10.43 -19.81 -26.17
CA ASN A 222 -10.69 -20.00 -27.60
C ASN A 222 -9.89 -19.03 -28.49
N GLY A 223 -9.06 -18.18 -27.90
CA GLY A 223 -8.17 -17.26 -28.60
C GLY A 223 -8.76 -15.88 -28.90
N GLU A 224 -10.02 -15.62 -28.55
CA GLU A 224 -10.65 -14.31 -28.74
C GLU A 224 -10.04 -13.27 -27.79
N GLU A 225 -9.77 -12.08 -28.31
CA GLU A 225 -9.20 -10.98 -27.53
C GLU A 225 -10.21 -9.87 -27.30
N LYS A 226 -10.23 -9.34 -26.08
CA LYS A 226 -11.01 -8.17 -25.69
C LYS A 226 -10.11 -7.13 -25.07
N ASN A 227 -10.05 -5.96 -25.70
CA ASN A 227 -9.37 -4.79 -25.15
C ASN A 227 -10.32 -4.01 -24.24
N VAL A 228 -9.87 -3.69 -23.04
CA VAL A 228 -10.64 -2.94 -22.04
C VAL A 228 -9.78 -1.82 -21.49
N SER A 229 -10.26 -0.58 -21.59
CA SER A 229 -9.66 0.57 -20.91
C SER A 229 -10.10 0.57 -19.44
N VAL A 230 -9.15 0.60 -18.51
CA VAL A 230 -9.42 0.58 -17.07
C VAL A 230 -8.61 1.63 -16.32
N GLU A 231 -9.16 2.12 -15.21
CA GLU A 231 -8.50 3.03 -14.28
C GLU A 231 -8.01 2.22 -13.07
N LEU A 232 -6.68 2.10 -12.91
CA LEU A 232 -6.05 1.39 -11.80
C LEU A 232 -5.96 2.27 -10.55
N PHE A 233 -5.95 1.65 -9.36
CA PHE A 233 -5.73 2.32 -8.06
C PHE A 233 -6.63 3.53 -7.82
N THR A 234 -7.91 3.44 -8.17
CA THR A 234 -8.89 4.55 -8.01
C THR A 234 -9.00 5.08 -6.58
N TRP A 235 -8.72 4.25 -5.56
CA TRP A 235 -8.67 4.65 -4.15
C TRP A 235 -7.47 5.54 -3.78
N GLU A 236 -6.49 5.68 -4.67
CA GLU A 236 -5.35 6.58 -4.50
C GLU A 236 -5.62 7.97 -5.09
N LYS A 237 -6.81 8.24 -5.63
CA LYS A 237 -7.19 9.55 -6.16
C LYS A 237 -7.44 10.58 -5.06
N LEU A 238 -7.15 11.83 -5.37
CA LEU A 238 -7.39 13.01 -4.53
C LEU A 238 -8.60 13.82 -5.01
N ASP A 239 -9.63 13.12 -5.49
CA ASP A 239 -10.83 13.68 -6.14
C ASP A 239 -11.92 14.11 -5.14
N PHE A 240 -11.67 13.98 -3.85
CA PHE A 240 -12.54 14.44 -2.77
C PHE A 240 -11.94 15.60 -1.97
N VAL A 241 -10.74 16.08 -2.31
CA VAL A 241 -10.06 17.17 -1.58
C VAL A 241 -10.95 18.41 -1.48
N ASP A 242 -11.54 18.88 -2.58
CA ASP A 242 -12.37 20.10 -2.56
C ASP A 242 -13.64 19.92 -1.72
N LYS A 243 -14.31 18.76 -1.83
CA LYS A 243 -15.48 18.42 -1.00
C LYS A 243 -15.14 18.35 0.47
N VAL A 244 -13.95 17.84 0.80
CA VAL A 244 -13.45 17.83 2.18
C VAL A 244 -13.21 19.26 2.64
N LYS A 245 -12.49 20.08 1.89
CA LYS A 245 -12.24 21.48 2.27
C LYS A 245 -13.53 22.25 2.51
N GLU A 246 -14.50 22.13 1.60
CA GLU A 246 -15.83 22.72 1.76
C GLU A 246 -16.51 22.27 3.06
N ALA A 247 -16.54 20.96 3.33
CA ALA A 247 -17.16 20.42 4.53
C ALA A 247 -16.45 20.83 5.84
N PHE A 248 -15.18 21.21 5.78
CA PHE A 248 -14.37 21.65 6.91
C PHE A 248 -14.13 23.17 6.96
N SER A 249 -14.69 23.92 6.00
CA SER A 249 -14.54 25.37 5.89
C SER A 249 -13.07 25.82 5.76
N LEU A 250 -12.30 25.12 4.92
CA LEU A 250 -10.90 25.38 4.59
C LEU A 250 -10.71 25.95 3.17
#